data_AF-A0A7Z1B0W2-F1
#
_entry.id   AF-A0A7Z1B0W2-F1
#
_cell.length_a   1.000
_cell.length_b   1.000
_cell.length_c   1.000
_cell.angle_alpha   90.00
_cell.angle_beta   90.00
_cell.angle_gamma   90.00
#
_symmetry.space_group_name_H-M   'P 1'
#
loop_
_entity.id
_entity.type
_entity.pdbx_description
1 polymer ?
#
loop_
_entity_poly.entity_id
_entity_poly.type
_entity_poly.pdbx_seq_one_letter_code
_entity_poly.pdbx_strand_id
1 'polypeptide(L)'
;MTWNEVDALLQEAGKRGFMWHQYRVDRHGPDVLAGVFQWEGFADVVVILDDTHAHAYRTPTGPDTDVFAPTRVTWWYGDNTRLWQSRPGLLPVTGINGDSLVWTLRALLTLPEPGHPQAPVTVVPALPGTGISGARVPVRIRRRTVTRPPQETRQFGATS
;
A
#
# COMPACT_ATOMS: atom_id res chain seq x y z
N MET A 1 16.21 -7.68 1.68
CA MET A 1 15.06 -7.54 0.78
C MET A 1 15.53 -7.43 -0.67
N THR A 2 15.12 -8.32 -1.57
CA THR A 2 15.36 -8.13 -3.02
C THR A 2 14.17 -7.39 -3.60
N TRP A 3 14.42 -6.25 -4.24
CA TRP A 3 13.42 -5.42 -4.92
C TRP A 3 12.48 -6.24 -5.85
N ASN A 4 13.00 -7.31 -6.44
CA ASN A 4 12.25 -8.24 -7.30
C ASN A 4 11.05 -8.92 -6.61
N GLU A 5 11.12 -9.18 -5.31
CA GLU A 5 10.00 -9.81 -4.61
C GLU A 5 8.83 -8.84 -4.40
N VAL A 6 9.14 -7.60 -4.00
CA VAL A 6 8.15 -6.53 -3.86
C VAL A 6 7.46 -6.28 -5.20
N ASP A 7 8.24 -6.19 -6.29
CA ASP A 7 7.69 -6.02 -7.64
C ASP A 7 6.75 -7.16 -8.03
N ALA A 8 7.11 -8.41 -7.72
CA ALA A 8 6.25 -9.57 -8.00
C ALA A 8 4.93 -9.51 -7.23
N LEU A 9 4.96 -9.11 -5.95
CA LEU A 9 3.76 -8.98 -5.12
C LEU A 9 2.87 -7.81 -5.57
N LEU A 10 3.47 -6.68 -5.95
CA LEU A 10 2.72 -5.55 -6.52
C LEU A 10 2.10 -5.89 -7.88
N GLN A 11 2.82 -6.63 -8.72
CA GLN A 11 2.30 -7.12 -9.99
C GLN A 11 1.13 -8.08 -9.76
N GLU A 12 1.23 -8.98 -8.78
CA GLU A 12 0.15 -9.89 -8.42
C GLU A 12 -1.08 -9.14 -7.90
N ALA A 13 -0.90 -8.15 -7.02
CA ALA A 13 -1.99 -7.27 -6.59
C ALA A 13 -2.64 -6.55 -7.79
N GLY A 14 -1.85 -6.05 -8.74
CA GLY A 14 -2.36 -5.46 -9.98
C GLY A 14 -3.18 -6.44 -10.83
N LYS A 15 -2.72 -7.69 -10.98
CA LYS A 15 -3.46 -8.74 -11.71
C LYS A 15 -4.78 -9.09 -11.05
N ARG A 16 -4.85 -9.06 -9.73
CA ARG A 16 -6.09 -9.28 -8.98
C ARG A 16 -7.10 -8.14 -9.13
N GLY A 17 -6.65 -6.96 -9.53
CA GLY A 17 -7.50 -5.79 -9.78
C GLY A 17 -7.35 -4.66 -8.76
N PHE A 18 -6.27 -4.65 -7.97
CA PHE A 18 -5.99 -3.52 -7.08
C PHE A 18 -5.85 -2.22 -7.88
N MET A 19 -6.61 -1.20 -7.48
CA MET A 19 -6.51 0.16 -8.01
C MET A 19 -5.50 0.95 -7.17
N TRP A 20 -4.49 1.51 -7.84
CA TRP A 20 -3.41 2.25 -7.18
C TRP A 20 -3.66 3.76 -7.19
N HIS A 21 -3.51 4.38 -6.02
CA HIS A 21 -3.68 5.79 -5.78
C HIS A 21 -2.42 6.36 -5.13
N GLN A 22 -1.90 7.46 -5.69
CA GLN A 22 -0.76 8.16 -5.11
C GLN A 22 -1.21 9.48 -4.46
N TYR A 23 -0.88 9.63 -3.19
CA TYR A 23 -1.22 10.79 -2.37
C TYR A 23 0.03 11.41 -1.76
N ARG A 24 -0.10 12.65 -1.28
CA ARG A 24 0.76 13.17 -0.21
C ARG A 24 -0.05 13.39 1.05
N VAL A 25 0.60 13.17 2.19
CA VAL A 25 0.01 13.43 3.51
C VAL A 25 -0.29 14.93 3.70
N ASP A 26 0.55 15.79 3.13
CA ASP A 26 0.34 17.25 3.00
C ASP A 26 1.21 17.82 1.86
N ARG A 27 1.30 19.15 1.70
CA ARG A 27 2.10 19.80 0.64
C ARG A 27 3.61 19.47 0.65
N HIS A 28 4.15 19.08 1.79
CA HIS A 28 5.55 18.70 2.03
C HIS A 28 5.71 17.24 2.54
N GLY A 29 4.60 16.58 2.86
CA GLY A 29 4.59 15.22 3.40
C GLY A 29 5.07 14.16 2.40
N PRO A 30 5.41 12.96 2.90
CA PRO A 30 5.89 11.87 2.07
C PRO A 30 4.81 11.45 1.04
N ASP A 31 5.29 10.97 -0.12
CA ASP A 31 4.43 10.34 -1.10
C ASP A 31 3.95 9.00 -0.54
N VAL A 32 2.64 8.78 -0.60
CA VAL A 32 1.96 7.56 -0.14
C VAL A 32 1.39 6.86 -1.35
N LEU A 33 1.67 5.57 -1.48
CA LEU A 33 1.02 4.71 -2.46
C LEU A 33 -0.02 3.85 -1.75
N ALA A 34 -1.28 3.98 -2.17
CA ALA A 34 -2.39 3.20 -1.63
C ALA A 34 -2.97 2.29 -2.72
N GLY A 35 -3.12 1.00 -2.43
CA GLY A 35 -3.81 0.05 -3.29
C GLY A 35 -5.17 -0.28 -2.70
N VAL A 36 -6.23 -0.25 -3.51
CA VAL A 36 -7.59 -0.59 -3.10
C VAL A 36 -8.13 -1.73 -3.95
N PHE A 37 -8.65 -2.76 -3.31
CA PHE A 37 -9.41 -3.82 -3.95
C PHE A 37 -10.82 -3.85 -3.38
N GLN A 38 -11.81 -3.57 -4.23
CA GLN A 38 -13.19 -3.43 -3.84
C GLN A 38 -13.92 -4.77 -3.92
N TRP A 39 -14.54 -5.15 -2.81
CA TRP A 39 -15.51 -6.25 -2.71
C TRP A 39 -16.93 -5.71 -2.58
N GLU A 40 -17.92 -6.58 -2.63
CA GLU A 40 -19.28 -6.23 -2.22
C GLU A 40 -19.32 -6.00 -0.70
N GLY A 41 -19.61 -4.77 -0.27
CA GLY A 41 -19.72 -4.39 1.15
C GLY A 41 -18.40 -4.25 1.91
N PHE A 42 -17.24 -4.54 1.30
CA PHE A 42 -15.92 -4.40 1.92
C PHE A 42 -14.88 -3.88 0.93
N ALA A 43 -13.78 -3.32 1.44
CA ALA A 43 -12.61 -2.97 0.66
C ALA A 43 -11.35 -3.43 1.40
N ASP A 44 -10.43 -4.00 0.62
CA ASP A 44 -9.07 -4.30 1.03
C ASP A 44 -8.17 -3.15 0.62
N VAL A 45 -7.46 -2.59 1.58
CA VAL A 45 -6.60 -1.42 1.38
C VAL A 45 -5.20 -1.76 1.84
N VAL A 46 -4.21 -1.43 1.02
CA VAL A 46 -2.79 -1.37 1.42
C VAL A 46 -2.32 0.06 1.33
N VAL A 47 -1.52 0.48 2.30
CA VAL A 47 -0.89 1.78 2.38
C VAL A 47 0.61 1.56 2.50
N ILE A 48 1.36 2.13 1.57
CA ILE A 48 2.81 2.04 1.47
C ILE A 48 3.36 3.45 1.59
N LEU A 49 4.14 3.70 2.64
CA LEU A 49 4.78 4.99 2.90
C LEU A 49 6.23 4.99 2.42
N ASP A 50 6.93 3.88 2.65
CA ASP A 50 8.28 3.62 2.18
C ASP A 50 8.52 2.10 2.15
N ASP A 51 9.76 1.68 1.90
CA ASP A 51 10.18 0.28 1.84
C ASP A 51 10.08 -0.46 3.19
N THR A 52 10.10 0.29 4.29
CA THR A 52 10.05 -0.25 5.65
C THR A 52 8.69 -0.05 6.34
N HIS A 53 7.87 0.90 5.87
CA HIS A 53 6.58 1.22 6.47
C HIS A 53 5.45 0.96 5.48
N ALA A 54 4.74 -0.14 5.72
CA ALA A 54 3.50 -0.45 5.06
C ALA A 54 2.53 -1.11 6.04
N HIS A 55 1.24 -0.91 5.78
CA HIS A 55 0.17 -1.60 6.48
C HIS A 55 -1.01 -1.83 5.54
N ALA A 56 -1.84 -2.80 5.87
CA ALA A 56 -3.03 -3.15 5.13
C ALA A 56 -4.18 -3.43 6.09
N TYR A 57 -5.40 -3.25 5.59
CA TYR A 57 -6.61 -3.50 6.35
C TYR A 57 -7.79 -3.83 5.44
N ARG A 58 -8.78 -4.50 6.02
CA ARG A 58 -10.11 -4.65 5.43
C ARG A 58 -11.08 -3.76 6.17
N THR A 59 -11.79 -2.90 5.44
CA THR A 59 -12.83 -2.03 5.98
C THR A 59 -14.18 -2.39 5.37
N PRO A 60 -15.27 -2.39 6.15
CA PRO A 60 -16.62 -2.33 5.58
C PRO A 60 -16.77 -1.10 4.68
N THR A 61 -17.57 -1.20 3.63
CA THR A 61 -17.89 -0.09 2.71
C THR A 61 -19.39 0.14 2.63
N GLY A 62 -19.77 1.40 2.46
CA GLY A 62 -21.14 1.89 2.29
C GLY A 62 -21.14 3.19 1.48
N PRO A 63 -22.32 3.79 1.23
CA PRO A 63 -22.52 4.88 0.26
C PRO A 63 -21.58 6.10 0.42
N ASP A 64 -21.10 6.36 1.64
CA ASP A 64 -20.24 7.51 1.96
C ASP A 64 -18.94 7.10 2.67
N THR A 65 -18.55 5.83 2.56
CA THR A 65 -17.36 5.35 3.27
C THR A 65 -16.09 5.76 2.56
N ASP A 66 -15.30 6.62 3.21
CA ASP A 66 -13.92 6.88 2.80
C ASP A 66 -13.03 5.70 3.22
N VAL A 67 -12.76 4.81 2.28
CA VAL A 67 -11.91 3.62 2.49
C VAL A 67 -10.50 3.96 2.94
N PHE A 68 -10.02 5.18 2.67
CA PHE A 68 -8.71 5.62 3.08
C PHE A 68 -8.71 6.29 4.45
N ALA A 69 -9.87 6.55 5.06
CA ALA A 69 -10.01 7.00 6.44
C ALA A 69 -11.02 6.10 7.20
N PRO A 70 -10.70 4.80 7.37
CA PRO A 70 -11.61 3.86 7.98
C PRO A 70 -11.83 4.22 9.46
N THR A 71 -13.09 4.17 9.89
CA THR A 71 -13.43 4.23 11.33
C THR A 71 -13.50 2.84 11.95
N ARG A 72 -13.66 1.81 11.12
CA ARG A 72 -13.81 0.41 11.52
C ARG A 72 -13.07 -0.49 10.54
N VAL A 73 -12.52 -1.60 11.05
CA VAL A 73 -11.85 -2.62 10.24
C VAL A 73 -12.27 -4.00 10.70
N THR A 74 -12.27 -4.98 9.78
CA THR A 74 -12.42 -6.40 10.14
C THR A 74 -11.10 -7.12 10.23
N TRP A 75 -10.05 -6.55 9.64
CA TRP A 75 -8.71 -7.09 9.62
C TRP A 75 -7.70 -5.95 9.48
N TRP A 76 -6.53 -6.09 10.12
CA TRP A 76 -5.43 -5.15 10.03
C TRP A 76 -4.10 -5.89 10.15
N TYR A 77 -3.11 -5.47 9.37
CA TYR A 77 -1.75 -5.98 9.42
C TYR A 77 -0.76 -4.88 9.05
N GLY A 78 0.36 -4.76 9.75
CA GLY A 78 1.44 -3.86 9.37
C GLY A 78 2.29 -3.42 10.55
N ASP A 79 3.22 -2.52 10.27
CA ASP A 79 4.03 -1.90 11.30
C ASP A 79 3.22 -0.83 12.07
N ASN A 80 3.17 -0.97 13.39
CA ASN A 80 2.49 -0.05 14.30
C ASN A 80 3.43 0.98 14.94
N THR A 81 4.73 0.96 14.63
CA THR A 81 5.74 1.76 15.34
C THR A 81 5.50 3.27 15.24
N ARG A 82 4.94 3.79 14.14
CA ARG A 82 4.54 5.21 14.04
C ARG A 82 3.29 5.58 14.83
N LEU A 83 2.42 4.63 15.15
CA LEU A 83 1.25 4.86 16.02
C LEU A 83 1.65 5.01 17.48
N TRP A 84 2.88 4.59 17.80
CA TRP A 84 3.38 4.44 19.15
C TRP A 84 4.22 5.61 19.67
N GLN A 85 4.70 6.47 18.77
CA GLN A 85 5.40 7.71 19.15
C GLN A 85 4.51 8.71 19.92
N SER A 86 3.20 8.45 20.03
CA SER A 86 2.25 9.31 20.75
C SER A 86 1.86 8.82 22.16
N ARG A 87 2.44 7.71 22.66
CA ARG A 87 2.14 7.19 24.02
C ARG A 87 3.42 6.85 24.79
N PRO A 88 3.93 7.73 25.67
CA PRO A 88 5.05 7.38 26.54
C PRO A 88 4.60 6.33 27.58
N GLY A 89 5.33 5.22 27.71
CA GLY A 89 5.26 4.35 28.91
C GLY A 89 4.89 2.88 28.73
N LEU A 90 4.65 2.40 27.52
CA LEU A 90 4.67 0.95 27.26
C LEU A 90 6.03 0.62 26.61
N LEU A 91 6.46 -0.65 26.57
CA LEU A 91 7.60 -1.08 25.74
C LEU A 91 7.17 -1.43 24.30
N PRO A 92 7.87 -0.95 23.26
CA PRO A 92 7.51 -1.30 21.89
C PRO A 92 7.56 -2.81 21.75
N VAL A 93 6.55 -3.41 21.11
CA VAL A 93 6.69 -4.76 20.55
C VAL A 93 7.62 -4.60 19.33
N THR A 94 8.91 -4.38 19.58
CA THR A 94 9.95 -4.46 18.55
C THR A 94 10.07 -5.93 18.20
N GLY A 95 9.47 -6.32 17.08
CA GLY A 95 9.40 -7.74 16.75
C GLY A 95 9.09 -8.07 15.30
N ILE A 96 9.22 -7.15 14.34
CA ILE A 96 9.32 -7.53 12.92
C ILE A 96 10.34 -6.61 12.25
N ASN A 97 11.59 -7.07 12.23
CA ASN A 97 12.68 -6.42 11.53
C ASN A 97 12.37 -6.32 10.02
N GLY A 98 12.55 -5.14 9.43
CA GLY A 98 13.03 -4.93 8.06
C GLY A 98 12.15 -5.25 6.85
N ASP A 99 11.07 -6.02 6.97
CA ASP A 99 10.30 -6.50 5.81
C ASP A 99 8.78 -6.21 5.88
N SER A 100 8.37 -5.09 6.51
CA SER A 100 6.94 -4.77 6.69
C SER A 100 6.18 -4.77 5.38
N LEU A 101 6.76 -4.27 4.28
CA LEU A 101 6.08 -4.21 2.99
C LEU A 101 5.81 -5.60 2.39
N VAL A 102 6.82 -6.46 2.30
CA VAL A 102 6.67 -7.82 1.76
C VAL A 102 5.66 -8.62 2.58
N TRP A 103 5.76 -8.56 3.90
CA TRP A 103 4.82 -9.27 4.77
C TRP A 103 3.41 -8.69 4.72
N THR A 104 3.25 -7.38 4.62
CA THR A 104 1.95 -6.72 4.45
C THR A 104 1.28 -7.15 3.15
N LEU A 105 2.02 -7.13 2.03
CA LEU A 105 1.50 -7.56 0.74
C LEU A 105 1.17 -9.05 0.73
N ARG A 106 2.03 -9.90 1.29
CA ARG A 106 1.75 -11.33 1.43
C ARG A 106 0.48 -11.57 2.25
N ALA A 107 0.38 -10.95 3.42
CA ALA A 107 -0.76 -11.12 4.31
C ALA A 107 -2.07 -10.71 3.61
N LEU A 108 -2.07 -9.55 2.94
CA LEU A 108 -3.19 -9.05 2.15
C LEU A 108 -3.57 -9.99 0.99
N LEU A 109 -2.58 -10.47 0.23
CA LEU A 109 -2.80 -11.38 -0.90
C LEU A 109 -3.20 -12.79 -0.45
N THR A 110 -2.99 -13.16 0.81
CA THR A 110 -3.49 -14.41 1.38
C THR A 110 -4.83 -14.26 2.10
N LEU A 111 -5.37 -13.04 2.20
CA LEU A 111 -6.62 -12.77 2.90
C LEU A 111 -7.79 -13.42 2.12
N PRO A 112 -8.61 -14.28 2.76
CA PRO A 112 -9.77 -14.85 2.11
C PRO A 112 -10.78 -13.78 1.67
N GLU A 113 -11.57 -14.07 0.64
CA GLU A 113 -12.65 -13.18 0.22
C GLU A 113 -13.67 -12.95 1.35
N PRO A 114 -14.31 -11.77 1.42
CA PRO A 114 -15.42 -11.55 2.36
C PRO A 114 -16.52 -12.60 2.15
N GLY A 115 -17.00 -13.19 3.24
CA GLY A 115 -18.00 -14.28 3.21
C GLY A 115 -17.40 -15.69 3.24
N HIS A 116 -16.08 -15.85 3.04
CA HIS A 116 -15.41 -17.13 3.23
C HIS A 116 -15.42 -17.56 4.71
N PRO A 117 -15.53 -18.87 5.05
CA PRO A 117 -15.57 -19.34 6.45
C PRO A 117 -14.36 -18.95 7.30
N GLN A 118 -13.22 -18.70 6.66
CA GLN A 118 -11.97 -18.27 7.30
C GLN A 118 -11.75 -16.75 7.21
N ALA A 119 -12.67 -16.01 6.61
CA ALA A 119 -12.54 -14.56 6.51
C ALA A 119 -12.71 -13.92 7.89
N PRO A 120 -11.90 -12.91 8.23
CA PRO A 120 -12.13 -12.09 9.42
C PRO A 120 -13.47 -11.37 9.31
N VAL A 121 -14.39 -11.68 10.23
CA VAL A 121 -15.75 -11.09 10.28
C VAL A 121 -15.94 -10.12 11.45
N THR A 122 -15.05 -10.15 12.45
CA THR A 122 -15.16 -9.30 13.63
C THR A 122 -14.82 -7.86 13.29
N VAL A 123 -15.81 -6.97 13.40
CA VAL A 123 -15.61 -5.54 13.20
C VAL A 123 -15.09 -4.91 14.48
N VAL A 124 -13.93 -4.26 14.41
CA VAL A 124 -13.32 -3.50 15.52
C VAL A 124 -13.10 -2.05 15.11
N PRO A 125 -13.00 -1.11 16.09
CA PRO A 125 -12.58 0.27 15.79
C PRO A 125 -11.22 0.28 15.11
N ALA A 126 -11.07 1.09 14.06
CA ALA A 126 -9.77 1.30 13.42
C ALA A 126 -8.83 2.00 14.41
N LEU A 127 -7.55 1.61 14.40
CA LEU A 127 -6.55 2.30 15.22
C LEU A 127 -6.36 3.73 14.69
N PRO A 128 -6.10 4.71 15.58
CA PRO A 128 -5.68 6.04 15.12
C PRO A 128 -4.49 5.90 14.18
N GLY A 129 -4.54 6.54 13.00
CA GLY A 129 -3.49 6.44 11.99
C GLY A 129 -3.54 5.21 11.07
N THR A 130 -4.58 4.35 11.15
CA THR A 130 -4.80 3.29 10.15
C THR A 130 -5.07 3.86 8.75
N GLY A 131 -5.77 4.99 8.66
CA GLY A 131 -6.03 5.67 7.40
C GLY A 131 -4.92 6.62 6.96
N ILE A 132 -4.99 7.03 5.70
CA ILE A 132 -4.31 8.25 5.24
C ILE A 132 -5.17 9.43 5.75
N SER A 133 -4.57 10.53 6.19
CA SER A 133 -5.35 11.69 6.68
C SER A 133 -6.20 12.30 5.56
N GLY A 134 -7.39 12.85 5.89
CA GLY A 134 -8.31 13.48 4.93
C GLY A 134 -7.79 14.74 4.21
N ALA A 135 -6.64 15.29 4.64
CA ALA A 135 -5.93 16.37 3.94
C ALA A 135 -5.16 15.90 2.69
N ARG A 136 -5.54 14.75 2.10
CA ARG A 136 -4.84 14.10 0.98
C ARG A 136 -4.75 15.06 -0.21
N VAL A 137 -3.53 15.25 -0.71
CA VAL A 137 -3.33 15.93 -1.99
C VAL A 137 -3.07 14.86 -3.05
N PRO A 138 -3.97 14.68 -4.04
CA PRO A 138 -3.73 13.72 -5.11
C PRO A 138 -2.49 14.14 -5.91
N VAL A 139 -1.55 13.23 -6.08
CA VAL A 139 -0.35 13.50 -6.89
C VAL A 139 -0.70 13.20 -8.34
N ARG A 140 -0.68 14.24 -9.19
CA ARG A 140 -0.77 14.04 -10.64
C ARG A 140 0.54 13.44 -11.12
N ILE A 141 0.53 12.14 -11.40
CA ILE A 141 1.68 11.45 -12.01
C ILE A 141 1.89 12.04 -13.40
N ARG A 142 2.93 12.88 -13.56
CA ARG A 142 3.49 13.16 -14.87
C ARG A 142 4.34 11.95 -15.24
N ARG A 143 3.88 11.14 -16.20
CA ARG A 143 4.73 10.11 -16.81
C ARG A 143 6.03 10.77 -17.27
N ARG A 144 7.15 10.38 -16.67
CA ARG A 144 8.47 10.72 -17.20
C ARG A 144 8.61 9.94 -18.51
N THR A 145 8.58 10.64 -19.64
CA THR A 145 8.98 10.05 -20.91
C THR A 145 10.42 9.62 -20.76
N VAL A 146 10.68 8.31 -20.78
CA VAL A 146 12.05 7.81 -20.93
C VAL A 146 12.49 8.25 -22.32
N THR A 147 13.24 9.35 -22.39
CA THR A 147 13.93 9.75 -23.62
C THR A 147 14.98 8.67 -23.87
N ARG A 148 14.66 7.72 -24.76
CA ARG A 148 15.63 6.76 -25.28
C ARG A 148 16.78 7.58 -25.89
N PRO A 149 18.04 7.41 -25.45
CA PRO A 149 19.14 8.08 -26.13
C PRO A 149 19.19 7.62 -27.61
N PRO A 150 19.61 8.49 -28.54
CA PRO A 150 19.71 8.11 -29.94
C PRO A 150 20.65 6.91 -30.07
N GLN A 151 20.18 5.83 -30.70
CA GLN A 151 21.07 4.73 -31.09
C GLN A 151 22.04 5.29 -32.14
N GLU A 152 23.30 5.46 -31.72
CA GLU A 152 24.41 5.81 -32.58
C GLU A 152 24.54 4.72 -33.66
N THR A 153 24.17 5.09 -34.89
CA THR A 153 24.31 4.23 -36.06
C THR A 153 25.80 4.13 -36.37
N ARG A 154 26.44 3.03 -35.98
CA ARG A 154 27.77 2.68 -36.47
C ARG A 154 27.67 2.39 -37.96
N GLN A 155 28.05 3.37 -38.78
CA GLN A 155 28.41 3.15 -40.18
C GLN A 155 29.65 2.25 -40.22
N PHE A 156 29.47 1.00 -40.65
CA PHE A 156 30.61 0.21 -41.14
C PHE A 156 30.92 0.69 -42.56
N GLY A 157 32.00 1.46 -42.67
CA GLY A 157 32.59 1.85 -43.94
C GLY A 157 33.12 0.62 -44.68
N ALA A 158 32.78 0.54 -45.96
CA ALA A 158 33.43 -0.31 -46.92
C ALA A 158 34.87 0.16 -47.13
N THR A 159 35.81 -0.78 -47.16
CA THR A 159 37.11 -0.59 -47.81
C THR A 159 37.37 -1.79 -48.71
N SER A 160 37.42 -1.45 -50.00
CA SER A 160 38.16 -2.02 -51.15
C SER A 160 38.55 -3.48 -51.17
#